data_AF-A0A0D0CH87-F1
#
_entry.id   AF-A0A0D0CH87-F1
#
_cell.length_a   1.000
_cell.length_b   1.000
_cell.length_c   1.000
_cell.angle_alpha   90.00
_cell.angle_beta   90.00
_cell.angle_gamma   90.00
#
_symmetry.space_group_name_H-M   'P 1'
#
loop_
_entity.id
_entity.type
_entity.pdbx_description
1 polymer ?
#
loop_
_entity_poly.entity_id
_entity_poly.type
_entity_poly.pdbx_seq_one_letter_code
_entity_poly.pdbx_strand_id
1 'polypeptide(L)'
;MAIPMENLHKAILPDFMSEEFTPDRLLLVNDLVTDEQASQILTNLWNNKNLKDRQAWNGRIAFDALAAQEAEAQVAEEATQRHKALADEEALALQEECKKHQTKYAQSKTQAYLATPSSFLPSMLHASSVNETTVNSISSPTKDSLMPKPYPNPLMMMP
;
A
#
# COMPACT_ATOMS: atom_id res chain seq x y z
N MET A 1 26.38 -10.24 22.09
CA MET A 1 25.80 -9.48 23.22
C MET A 1 24.73 -8.58 22.64
N ALA A 2 23.47 -8.73 23.08
CA ALA A 2 22.39 -7.84 22.66
C ALA A 2 22.60 -6.48 23.36
N ILE A 3 22.66 -5.39 22.59
CA ILE A 3 22.70 -4.04 23.14
C ILE A 3 21.33 -3.79 23.77
N PRO A 4 21.24 -3.36 25.05
CA PRO A 4 19.96 -3.09 25.69
C PRO A 4 19.12 -2.13 24.85
N MET A 5 17.81 -2.39 24.74
CA MET A 5 16.80 -1.55 24.05
C MET A 5 16.54 -0.20 24.77
N GLU A 6 17.49 0.29 25.55
CA GLU A 6 17.38 1.61 26.15
C GLU A 6 17.87 2.66 25.16
N ASN A 7 17.10 3.75 25.06
CA ASN A 7 17.44 4.86 24.19
C ASN A 7 18.78 5.46 24.63
N LEU A 8 19.84 5.12 23.87
CA LEU A 8 21.22 5.53 24.11
C LEU A 8 21.44 7.05 24.10
N HIS A 9 20.50 7.81 23.55
CA HIS A 9 20.53 9.28 23.61
C HIS A 9 20.20 9.82 25.02
N LYS A 10 19.70 8.98 25.93
CA LYS A 10 19.38 9.35 27.32
C LYS A 10 20.46 8.96 28.32
N ALA A 11 21.58 8.40 27.87
CA ALA A 11 22.66 8.01 28.75
C ALA A 11 23.29 9.25 29.41
N ILE A 12 23.38 9.24 30.74
CA ILE A 12 24.00 10.31 31.53
C ILE A 12 25.49 10.00 31.67
N LEU A 13 26.33 11.03 31.53
CA LEU A 13 27.76 10.90 31.78
C LEU A 13 28.00 10.57 33.27
N PRO A 14 28.65 9.45 33.61
CA PRO A 14 29.02 9.16 34.98
C PRO A 14 29.99 10.19 35.54
N ASP A 15 29.88 10.49 36.82
CA ASP A 15 30.89 11.29 37.52
C ASP A 15 32.11 10.43 37.83
N PHE A 16 33.07 10.41 36.89
CA PHE A 16 34.31 9.66 37.03
C PHE A 16 35.24 10.18 38.12
N MET A 17 34.93 11.32 38.75
CA MET A 17 35.65 11.81 39.94
C MET A 17 35.08 11.29 41.25
N SER A 18 33.89 10.68 41.22
CA SER A 18 33.33 9.99 42.39
C SER A 18 34.26 8.88 42.89
N GLU A 19 34.15 8.58 44.19
CA GLU A 19 34.90 7.51 44.85
C GLU A 19 34.65 6.13 44.22
N GLU A 20 33.47 5.92 43.63
CA GLU A 20 33.09 4.67 42.95
C GLU A 20 34.06 4.30 41.82
N PHE A 21 34.62 5.29 41.12
CA PHE A 21 35.53 5.10 39.99
C PHE A 21 37.00 5.19 40.37
N THR A 22 37.33 5.36 41.65
CA THR A 22 38.71 5.32 42.14
C THR A 22 39.51 4.11 41.65
N PRO A 23 38.99 2.86 41.70
CA PRO A 23 39.75 1.72 41.19
C PRO A 23 40.07 1.85 39.70
N ASP A 24 39.12 2.32 38.89
CA ASP A 24 39.33 2.50 37.45
C ASP A 24 40.33 3.61 37.14
N ARG A 25 40.33 4.70 37.93
CA ARG A 25 41.33 5.76 37.80
C ARG A 25 42.72 5.31 38.19
N LEU A 26 42.86 4.56 39.29
CA LEU A 26 44.15 4.04 39.76
C LEU A 26 44.83 3.12 38.72
N LEU A 27 44.07 2.46 37.86
CA LEU A 27 44.62 1.67 36.74
C LEU A 27 45.29 2.53 35.66
N LEU A 28 44.92 3.81 35.57
CA LEU A 28 45.41 4.76 34.57
C LEU A 28 46.49 5.71 35.13
N VAL A 29 46.44 5.98 36.43
CA VAL A 29 47.41 6.84 37.13
C VAL A 29 48.81 6.25 37.05
N ASN A 30 49.78 7.08 36.69
CA ASN A 30 51.20 6.77 36.65
C ASN A 30 52.02 8.07 36.79
N ASP A 31 53.35 8.00 36.74
CA ASP A 31 54.24 9.16 36.91
C ASP A 31 53.93 10.33 35.94
N LEU A 32 53.26 10.06 34.81
CA LEU A 32 52.90 11.03 33.78
C LEU A 32 51.40 11.36 33.73
N VAL A 33 50.55 10.62 34.46
CA VAL A 33 49.09 10.74 34.42
C VAL A 33 48.55 10.94 35.83
N THR A 34 48.02 12.13 36.11
CA THR A 34 47.38 12.44 37.39
C THR A 34 46.00 11.82 37.52
N ASP A 35 45.43 11.81 38.72
CA ASP A 35 44.07 11.29 38.96
C ASP A 35 43.01 12.06 38.17
N GLU A 36 43.13 13.40 38.09
CA GLU A 36 42.26 14.22 37.24
C GLU A 36 42.42 13.88 35.75
N GLN A 37 43.64 13.58 35.28
CA GLN A 37 43.85 13.18 33.91
C GLN A 37 43.26 11.78 33.63
N ALA A 38 43.35 10.86 34.60
CA ALA A 38 42.71 9.56 34.52
C ALA A 38 41.17 9.68 34.41
N SER A 39 40.53 10.55 35.21
CA SER A 39 39.09 10.79 35.11
C SER A 39 38.68 11.40 33.76
N GLN A 40 39.51 12.30 33.22
CA GLN A 40 39.31 12.87 31.90
C GLN A 40 39.45 11.82 30.79
N ILE A 41 40.40 10.89 30.91
CA ILE A 41 40.54 9.76 29.98
C ILE A 41 39.28 8.88 30.01
N LEU A 42 38.77 8.53 31.19
CA LEU A 42 37.53 7.75 31.34
C LEU A 42 36.34 8.47 30.72
N THR A 43 36.22 9.78 30.96
CA THR A 43 35.19 10.63 30.35
C THR A 43 35.25 10.59 28.82
N ASN A 44 36.44 10.72 28.24
CA ASN A 44 36.64 10.68 26.79
C ASN A 44 36.30 9.30 26.20
N LEU A 45 36.71 8.22 26.88
CA LEU A 45 36.37 6.85 26.49
C LEU A 45 34.86 6.62 26.49
N TRP A 46 34.17 7.05 27.55
CA TRP A 46 32.72 6.96 27.64
C TRP A 46 32.04 7.72 26.49
N ASN A 47 32.44 8.96 26.23
CA ASN A 47 31.88 9.78 25.15
C ASN A 47 32.05 9.12 23.78
N ASN A 48 33.24 8.59 23.50
CA ASN A 48 33.53 7.91 22.24
C ASN A 48 32.71 6.63 22.07
N LYS A 49 32.57 5.84 23.15
CA LYS A 49 31.74 4.64 23.14
C LYS A 49 30.26 5.01 22.93
N ASN A 50 29.74 5.95 23.70
CA ASN A 50 28.34 6.38 23.61
C ASN A 50 28.02 6.95 22.21
N LEU A 51 28.93 7.72 21.61
CA LEU A 51 28.76 8.21 20.25
C LEU A 51 28.60 7.07 19.24
N LYS A 52 29.47 6.05 19.29
CA LYS A 52 29.38 4.88 18.42
C LYS A 52 28.08 4.10 18.64
N ASP A 53 27.71 3.90 19.90
CA ASP A 53 26.48 3.17 20.24
C ASP A 53 25.24 3.94 19.74
N ARG A 54 25.20 5.28 19.87
CA ARG A 54 24.13 6.11 19.29
C ARG A 54 24.08 6.03 17.76
N GLN A 55 25.24 6.05 17.08
CA GLN A 55 25.28 5.90 15.63
C GLN A 55 24.75 4.53 15.19
N ALA A 56 25.16 3.47 15.87
CA ALA A 56 24.67 2.11 15.60
C ALA A 56 23.16 2.00 15.85
N TRP A 57 22.67 2.60 16.94
CA TRP A 57 21.24 2.67 17.24
C TRP A 57 20.46 3.38 16.15
N ASN A 58 20.90 4.56 15.72
CA ASN A 58 20.24 5.32 14.65
C ASN A 58 20.23 4.54 13.34
N GLY A 59 21.33 3.85 13.01
CA GLY A 59 21.38 2.96 11.85
C GLY A 59 20.37 1.82 11.95
N ARG A 60 20.22 1.20 13.13
CA ARG A 60 19.21 0.17 13.36
C ARG A 60 17.79 0.70 13.19
N ILE A 61 17.45 1.82 13.83
CA ILE A 61 16.11 2.42 13.72
C ILE A 61 15.77 2.78 12.28
N ALA A 62 16.72 3.35 11.52
CA ALA A 62 16.52 3.67 10.12
C ALA A 62 16.31 2.42 9.26
N PHE A 63 17.10 1.36 9.51
CA PHE A 63 16.95 0.08 8.83
C PHE A 63 15.58 -0.56 9.13
N ASP A 64 15.18 -0.60 10.40
CA ASP A 64 13.90 -1.18 10.81
C ASP A 64 12.72 -0.41 10.22
N ALA A 65 12.82 0.93 10.16
CA ALA A 65 11.80 1.77 9.52
C ALA A 65 11.70 1.50 8.01
N LEU A 66 12.83 1.35 7.32
CA LEU A 66 12.86 1.01 5.89
C LEU A 66 12.26 -0.39 5.65
N ALA A 67 12.64 -1.37 6.46
CA ALA A 67 12.12 -2.73 6.36
C ALA A 67 10.61 -2.80 6.60
N ALA A 68 10.09 -2.01 7.55
CA ALA A 68 8.65 -1.91 7.79
C ALA A 68 7.92 -1.29 6.58
N GLN A 69 8.48 -0.23 5.99
CA GLN A 69 7.92 0.40 4.79
C GLN A 69 7.92 -0.56 3.59
N GLU A 70 9.01 -1.29 3.38
CA GLU A 70 9.11 -2.27 2.30
C GLU A 70 8.11 -3.42 2.48
N ALA A 71 7.96 -3.94 3.70
CA ALA A 71 6.98 -4.96 4.01
C ALA A 71 5.54 -4.48 3.74
N GLU A 72 5.21 -3.24 4.12
CA GLU A 72 3.90 -2.65 3.82
C GLU A 72 3.67 -2.51 2.31
N ALA A 73 4.68 -2.05 1.57
CA ALA A 73 4.62 -1.93 0.12
C ALA A 73 4.40 -3.30 -0.56
N GLN A 74 5.10 -4.34 -0.10
CA GLN A 74 4.94 -5.70 -0.63
C GLN A 74 3.52 -6.23 -0.39
N VAL A 75 2.95 -6.02 0.80
CA VAL A 75 1.56 -6.43 1.10
C VAL A 75 0.56 -5.70 0.21
N ALA A 76 0.75 -4.39 -0.01
CA ALA A 76 -0.12 -3.60 -0.88
C ALA A 76 -0.04 -4.03 -2.35
N GLU A 77 1.17 -4.34 -2.82
CA GLU A 77 1.39 -4.85 -4.17
C GLU A 77 0.76 -6.23 -4.38
N GLU A 78 0.96 -7.15 -3.43
CA GLU A 78 0.35 -8.49 -3.49
C GLU A 78 -1.19 -8.40 -3.50
N ALA A 79 -1.78 -7.53 -2.66
CA ALA A 79 -3.21 -7.30 -2.66
C ALA A 79 -3.71 -6.80 -4.02
N THR A 80 -2.99 -5.85 -4.62
CA THR A 80 -3.33 -5.29 -5.94
C THR A 80 -3.24 -6.35 -7.04
N GLN A 81 -2.18 -7.16 -7.05
CA GLN A 81 -2.00 -8.25 -8.00
C GLN A 81 -3.11 -9.30 -7.85
N ARG A 82 -3.47 -9.66 -6.62
CA ARG A 82 -4.56 -10.60 -6.34
C ARG A 82 -5.91 -10.08 -6.83
N HIS A 83 -6.23 -8.81 -6.59
CA HIS A 83 -7.46 -8.19 -7.08
C HIS A 83 -7.52 -8.19 -8.60
N LYS A 84 -6.40 -7.86 -9.26
CA LYS A 84 -6.31 -7.89 -10.72
C LYS A 84 -6.52 -9.30 -11.28
N ALA A 85 -5.87 -10.30 -10.69
CA ALA A 85 -6.00 -11.69 -11.12
C ALA A 85 -7.46 -12.19 -11.04
N LEU A 86 -8.16 -11.84 -9.96
CA LEU A 86 -9.59 -12.17 -9.81
C LEU A 86 -10.45 -11.47 -10.87
N ALA A 87 -10.21 -10.18 -11.13
CA ALA A 87 -10.94 -9.45 -12.15
C ALA A 87 -10.70 -10.01 -13.57
N ASP A 88 -9.47 -10.39 -13.87
CA ASP A 88 -9.11 -11.01 -15.15
C ASP A 88 -9.78 -12.40 -15.30
N GLU A 89 -9.84 -13.20 -14.23
CA GLU A 89 -10.54 -14.50 -14.22
C GLU A 89 -12.06 -14.34 -14.43
N GLU A 90 -12.69 -13.38 -13.75
CA GLU A 90 -14.12 -13.07 -13.93
C GLU A 90 -14.41 -12.59 -15.36
N ALA A 91 -13.56 -11.72 -15.92
CA ALA A 91 -13.71 -11.22 -17.28
C ALA A 91 -13.60 -12.36 -18.31
N LEU A 92 -12.67 -13.30 -18.12
CA LEU A 92 -12.54 -14.49 -18.97
C LEU A 92 -13.76 -15.38 -18.88
N ALA A 93 -14.27 -15.65 -17.66
CA ALA A 93 -15.46 -16.46 -17.45
C ALA A 93 -16.70 -15.86 -18.16
N LEU A 94 -16.90 -14.54 -18.04
CA LEU A 94 -17.98 -13.82 -18.72
C LEU A 94 -17.82 -13.87 -20.25
N GLN A 95 -16.60 -13.73 -20.76
CA GLN A 95 -16.35 -13.81 -22.19
C GLN A 95 -16.68 -15.20 -22.75
N GLU A 96 -16.31 -16.26 -22.03
CA GLU A 96 -16.67 -17.62 -22.40
C GLU A 96 -18.18 -17.87 -22.36
N GLU A 97 -18.87 -17.37 -21.34
CA GLU A 97 -20.32 -17.50 -21.24
C GLU A 97 -21.01 -16.78 -22.41
N CYS A 98 -20.60 -15.54 -22.70
CA CYS A 98 -21.10 -14.77 -23.85
C CYS A 98 -20.92 -15.53 -25.17
N LYS A 99 -19.73 -16.11 -25.40
CA LYS A 99 -19.44 -16.93 -26.59
C LYS A 99 -20.37 -18.14 -26.67
N LYS A 100 -20.53 -18.89 -25.57
CA LYS A 100 -21.42 -20.07 -25.48
C LYS A 100 -22.87 -19.69 -25.77
N HIS A 101 -23.36 -18.58 -25.21
CA HIS A 101 -24.71 -18.09 -25.49
C HIS A 101 -24.88 -17.66 -26.95
N GLN A 102 -23.94 -16.91 -27.51
CA GLN A 102 -24.03 -16.47 -28.91
C GLN A 102 -24.12 -17.66 -29.88
N THR A 103 -23.34 -18.72 -29.66
CA THR A 103 -23.42 -19.94 -30.48
C THR A 103 -24.78 -20.63 -30.38
N LYS A 104 -25.34 -20.78 -29.16
CA LYS A 104 -26.66 -21.39 -28.96
C LYS A 104 -27.78 -20.62 -29.66
N TYR A 105 -27.75 -19.28 -29.59
CA TYR A 105 -28.75 -18.43 -30.24
C TYR A 105 -28.57 -18.32 -31.77
N ALA A 106 -27.34 -18.43 -32.28
CA ALA A 106 -27.10 -18.51 -33.71
C ALA A 106 -27.67 -19.81 -34.29
N GLN A 107 -27.43 -20.94 -33.64
CA GLN A 107 -27.96 -22.25 -34.06
C GLN A 107 -29.48 -22.30 -34.04
N SER A 108 -30.13 -21.75 -33.02
CA SER A 108 -31.60 -21.71 -32.95
C SER A 108 -32.23 -20.81 -34.02
N LYS A 109 -31.58 -19.70 -34.40
CA LYS A 109 -32.02 -18.89 -35.56
C LYS A 109 -31.88 -19.65 -36.86
N THR A 110 -30.74 -20.32 -37.10
CA THR A 110 -30.55 -21.12 -38.33
C THR A 110 -31.56 -22.27 -38.42
N GLN A 111 -31.89 -22.91 -37.29
CA GLN A 111 -32.91 -23.95 -37.25
C GLN A 111 -34.33 -23.39 -37.48
N ALA A 112 -34.63 -22.17 -37.04
CA ALA A 112 -35.89 -21.49 -37.35
C ALA A 112 -36.03 -21.12 -38.84
N TYR A 113 -34.93 -20.77 -39.53
CA TYR A 113 -34.95 -20.54 -40.99
C TYR A 113 -35.09 -21.84 -41.81
N LEU A 114 -34.66 -22.99 -41.28
CA LEU A 114 -34.84 -24.29 -41.93
C LEU A 114 -36.19 -24.96 -41.59
N ALA A 115 -36.91 -24.46 -40.58
CA ALA A 115 -38.23 -24.94 -40.16
C ALA A 115 -39.39 -24.12 -40.75
N THR A 116 -39.14 -23.10 -41.57
CA THR A 116 -40.17 -22.50 -42.42
C THR A 116 -40.28 -23.32 -43.70
N PRO A 117 -41.33 -24.14 -43.90
CA PRO A 117 -41.64 -24.64 -45.22
C PRO A 117 -41.92 -23.43 -46.12
N SER A 118 -41.16 -23.38 -47.22
CA SER A 118 -41.47 -22.60 -48.39
C SER A 118 -42.91 -22.87 -48.82
N SER A 119 -43.86 -22.08 -48.33
CA SER A 119 -45.21 -22.00 -48.89
C SER A 119 -45.31 -20.70 -49.65
N PHE A 120 -45.13 -20.87 -50.95
CA PHE A 120 -45.41 -19.94 -52.03
C PHE A 120 -46.89 -19.49 -52.04
N LEU A 121 -47.12 -18.29 -52.60
CA LEU A 121 -48.37 -17.70 -53.17
C LEU A 121 -49.08 -16.58 -52.34
N PRO A 122 -49.89 -15.69 -52.98
CA PRO A 122 -49.42 -14.40 -53.53
C PRO A 122 -50.27 -13.19 -53.08
N SER A 123 -49.77 -11.99 -53.39
CA SER A 123 -50.48 -10.72 -53.66
C SER A 123 -51.94 -10.56 -53.22
N MET A 124 -52.24 -9.54 -52.40
CA MET A 124 -53.24 -8.51 -52.75
C MET A 124 -52.97 -7.21 -51.98
N LEU A 125 -52.95 -6.12 -52.74
CA LEU A 125 -52.99 -4.72 -52.31
C LEU A 125 -54.11 -4.46 -51.30
N HIS A 126 -53.85 -3.60 -50.31
CA HIS A 126 -54.74 -2.49 -49.93
C HIS A 126 -53.92 -1.38 -49.28
N ALA A 127 -54.05 -0.19 -49.85
CA ALA A 127 -53.55 1.05 -49.29
C ALA A 127 -54.41 1.46 -48.08
N SER A 128 -53.76 1.89 -46.99
CA SER A 128 -54.25 2.89 -46.03
C SER A 128 -53.06 3.31 -45.16
N SER A 129 -52.54 4.53 -45.28
CA SER A 129 -53.13 5.80 -44.83
C SER A 129 -52.82 6.07 -43.35
N VAL A 130 -51.73 6.83 -43.16
CA VAL A 130 -51.49 7.95 -42.22
C VAL A 130 -51.42 7.76 -40.68
N ASN A 131 -50.42 8.48 -40.12
CA ASN A 131 -50.29 9.09 -38.77
C ASN A 131 -49.96 8.14 -37.61
N GLU A 132 -49.25 8.51 -36.54
CA GLU A 132 -48.54 9.72 -36.14
C GLU A 132 -47.61 9.31 -34.98
N THR A 133 -46.55 10.08 -34.83
CA THR A 133 -45.68 10.22 -33.66
C THR A 133 -46.33 9.93 -32.31
N THR A 134 -45.72 9.07 -31.50
CA THR A 134 -45.72 9.25 -30.03
C THR A 134 -44.36 8.84 -29.47
N VAL A 135 -43.54 9.87 -29.26
CA VAL A 135 -42.44 9.87 -28.31
C VAL A 135 -43.01 9.62 -26.93
N ASN A 136 -42.67 8.49 -26.31
CA ASN A 136 -42.84 8.30 -24.88
C ASN A 136 -41.48 8.37 -24.20
N SER A 137 -41.17 9.60 -23.76
CA SER A 137 -40.19 9.88 -22.72
C SER A 137 -40.63 9.19 -21.44
N ILE A 138 -39.87 8.20 -20.98
CA ILE A 138 -39.98 7.71 -19.60
C ILE A 138 -38.73 8.14 -18.86
N SER A 139 -38.95 9.24 -18.15
CA SER A 139 -38.33 9.75 -16.93
C SER A 139 -37.30 8.83 -16.26
N SER A 140 -36.08 9.34 -16.13
CA SER A 140 -35.04 8.83 -15.23
C SER A 140 -35.43 9.02 -13.75
N PRO A 141 -35.19 8.06 -12.86
CA PRO A 141 -35.09 8.35 -11.44
C PRO A 141 -33.66 8.73 -11.08
N THR A 142 -33.50 9.99 -10.67
CA THR A 142 -32.41 10.51 -9.86
C THR A 142 -32.17 9.59 -8.66
N LYS A 143 -30.98 9.00 -8.58
CA LYS A 143 -30.43 8.50 -7.32
C LYS A 143 -29.30 9.41 -6.90
N ASP A 144 -29.60 10.24 -5.92
CA ASP A 144 -28.64 10.75 -4.97
C ASP A 144 -27.79 9.58 -4.47
N SER A 145 -26.52 9.55 -4.88
CA SER A 145 -25.52 8.64 -4.31
C SER A 145 -24.29 9.47 -4.00
N LEU A 146 -24.18 9.81 -2.72
CA LEU A 146 -23.01 10.31 -2.01
C LEU A 146 -21.70 10.18 -2.80
N MET A 147 -21.23 11.28 -3.36
CA MET A 147 -19.81 11.45 -3.66
C MET A 147 -19.09 11.77 -2.34
N PRO A 148 -18.05 11.01 -1.93
CA PRO A 148 -17.19 11.46 -0.84
C PRO A 148 -16.43 12.70 -1.31
N LYS A 149 -16.48 13.76 -0.50
CA LYS A 149 -15.73 15.00 -0.74
C LYS A 149 -14.23 14.69 -0.80
N PRO A 150 -13.47 15.34 -1.70
CA PRO A 150 -12.02 15.23 -1.69
C PRO A 150 -11.49 15.85 -0.39
N TYR A 151 -10.66 15.09 0.33
CA TYR A 151 -9.93 15.60 1.49
C TYR A 151 -8.99 16.74 1.06
N PRO A 152 -8.85 17.81 1.85
CA PRO A 152 -7.90 18.86 1.57
C PRO A 152 -6.46 18.35 1.78
N ASN A 153 -5.62 18.59 0.79
CA ASN A 153 -4.21 18.26 0.73
C ASN A 153 -3.40 19.07 1.78
N PRO A 154 -2.69 18.46 2.75
CA PRO A 154 -1.96 19.19 3.79
C PRO A 154 -0.49 19.48 3.40
N LEU A 155 -0.21 19.83 2.15
CA LEU A 155 1.15 20.12 1.66
C LEU A 155 1.42 21.59 1.34
N MET A 156 0.64 22.49 1.92
CA MET A 156 0.92 23.94 1.90
C MET A 156 0.89 24.47 3.32
N MET A 157 1.90 24.15 4.13
CA MET A 157 2.32 24.93 5.30
C MET A 157 3.67 24.39 5.80
N MET A 158 4.76 24.89 5.21
CA MET A 158 6.01 25.08 5.95
C MET A 158 6.56 26.47 5.56
N PRO A 159 6.94 27.31 6.54
CA PRO A 159 7.51 28.64 6.34
C PRO A 159 8.98 28.61 5.90
#